data_AF-G9EJY5-F1
#
_entry.id   AF-G9EJY5-F1
#
_cell.length_a   1.000
_cell.length_b   1.000
_cell.length_c   1.000
_cell.angle_alpha   90.00
_cell.angle_beta   90.00
_cell.angle_gamma   90.00
#
_symmetry.space_group_name_H-M   'P 1'
#
loop_
_entity.id
_entity.type
_entity.pdbx_description
1 polymer ?
#
loop_
_entity_poly.entity_id
_entity_poly.type
_entity_poly.pdbx_seq_one_letter_code
_entity_poly.pdbx_strand_id
1 'polypeptide(L)'
;MFIKLYKIRVLTLLTSTLFLCQCTTAVNSSVTETPKPSPVPVVVKKKTKNPYALSTSTYLIQAKNQEGSEKQKSLLLAAGRTISEGQWRQGAAILAQTADLTPALMDEKIFY
;
A
#
# COMPACT_ATOMS: atom_id res chain seq x y z
N MET A 1 -14.11 -40.17 20.69
CA MET A 1 -14.01 -39.32 19.47
C MET A 1 -13.78 -37.84 19.77
N PHE A 2 -14.45 -37.27 20.77
CA PHE A 2 -14.30 -35.85 21.18
C PHE A 2 -12.90 -35.43 21.64
N ILE A 3 -12.13 -36.30 22.29
CA ILE A 3 -10.75 -36.00 22.75
C ILE A 3 -9.79 -35.77 21.57
N LYS A 4 -9.98 -36.48 20.44
CA LYS A 4 -9.19 -36.26 19.21
C LYS A 4 -9.54 -34.92 18.56
N LEU A 5 -10.83 -34.56 18.55
CA LEU A 5 -11.32 -33.30 18.01
C LEU A 5 -10.87 -32.09 18.84
N TYR A 6 -10.85 -32.23 20.18
CA TYR A 6 -10.35 -31.20 21.09
C TYR A 6 -8.85 -30.95 20.88
N LYS A 7 -8.04 -32.02 20.73
CA LYS A 7 -6.60 -31.89 20.43
C LYS A 7 -6.33 -31.17 19.11
N ILE A 8 -7.10 -31.48 18.07
CA ILE A 8 -6.98 -30.80 16.77
C ILE A 8 -7.35 -29.32 16.89
N ARG A 9 -8.46 -28.99 17.58
CA ARG A 9 -8.88 -27.59 17.79
C ARG A 9 -7.85 -26.78 18.58
N VAL A 10 -7.30 -27.34 19.66
CA VAL A 10 -6.26 -26.69 20.46
C VAL A 10 -4.98 -26.49 19.64
N LEU A 11 -4.58 -27.48 18.85
CA LEU A 11 -3.42 -27.37 17.96
C LEU A 11 -3.62 -26.25 16.92
N THR A 12 -4.79 -26.18 16.27
CA THR A 12 -5.09 -25.14 15.27
C THR A 12 -5.13 -23.73 15.86
N LEU A 13 -5.66 -23.59 17.09
CA LEU A 13 -5.70 -22.31 17.77
C LEU A 13 -4.30 -21.84 18.16
N LEU A 14 -3.44 -22.75 18.63
CA LEU A 14 -2.06 -22.45 19.02
C LEU A 14 -1.20 -22.07 17.80
N THR A 15 -1.37 -22.75 16.66
CA THR A 15 -0.65 -22.38 15.44
C THR A 15 -1.08 -21.03 14.90
N SER A 16 -2.38 -20.68 14.99
CA SER A 16 -2.89 -19.39 14.51
C SER A 16 -2.35 -18.22 15.33
N THR A 17 -2.26 -18.35 16.65
CA THR A 17 -1.72 -17.28 17.51
C THR A 17 -0.23 -17.09 17.28
N LEU A 18 0.54 -18.18 17.10
CA LEU A 18 1.97 -18.09 16.75
C LEU A 18 2.20 -17.42 15.39
N PHE A 19 1.38 -17.74 14.39
CA PHE A 19 1.48 -17.12 13.06
C PHE A 19 1.14 -15.63 13.09
N LEU A 20 0.12 -15.23 13.85
CA LEU A 20 -0.27 -13.83 14.04
C LEU A 20 0.74 -13.05 14.89
N CYS A 21 1.46 -13.71 15.81
CA CYS A 21 2.46 -13.07 16.67
C CYS A 21 3.72 -12.62 15.92
N GLN A 22 4.01 -13.24 14.77
CA GLN A 22 5.11 -12.83 13.88
C GLN A 22 4.79 -11.58 13.05
N CYS A 23 3.55 -11.10 13.07
CA CYS A 23 3.14 -9.89 12.34
C CYS A 23 3.46 -8.57 13.06
N THR A 24 4.03 -8.61 14.28
CA THR A 24 4.32 -7.39 15.07
C THR A 24 5.74 -6.84 14.91
N THR A 25 6.55 -7.38 13.99
CA THR A 25 7.84 -6.74 13.63
C THR A 25 7.61 -5.60 12.62
N ALA A 26 6.77 -4.65 12.98
CA ALA A 26 6.55 -3.40 12.26
C ALA A 26 7.07 -2.24 13.12
N VAL A 27 8.25 -1.72 12.74
CA VAL A 27 8.75 -0.38 13.09
C VAL A 27 8.85 -0.08 14.61
N ASN A 28 9.86 -0.66 15.26
CA ASN A 28 10.49 -0.03 16.43
C ASN A 28 12.02 -0.03 16.22
N SER A 29 12.47 0.88 15.36
CA SER A 29 13.85 1.39 15.42
C SER A 29 13.81 2.88 15.15
N SER A 30 13.12 3.59 16.03
CA SER A 30 13.68 4.83 16.53
C SER A 30 13.31 4.96 17.99
N VAL A 31 14.32 5.31 18.78
CA VAL A 31 14.21 5.77 20.16
C VAL A 31 13.99 4.66 21.18
N THR A 32 15.07 4.13 21.71
CA THR A 32 15.45 4.33 23.13
C THR A 32 16.89 3.85 23.34
N GLU A 33 17.87 4.74 23.17
CA GLU A 33 19.11 4.72 23.96
C GLU A 33 19.60 6.17 24.14
N THR A 34 19.64 6.61 25.39
CA THR A 34 20.23 7.86 25.90
C THR A 34 21.78 7.83 25.84
N PRO A 35 22.47 8.95 26.14
CA PRO A 35 22.96 9.97 25.23
C PRO A 35 24.46 9.79 24.91
N LYS A 36 24.82 9.70 23.62
CA LYS A 36 26.20 9.91 23.17
C LYS A 36 26.18 10.94 22.05
N PRO A 37 26.89 12.08 22.13
CA PRO A 37 26.90 13.07 21.07
C PRO A 37 27.78 12.53 19.94
N SER A 38 27.20 11.67 19.11
CA SER A 38 27.76 11.27 17.83
C SER A 38 27.05 12.12 16.76
N PRO A 39 27.78 12.64 15.76
CA PRO A 39 27.24 13.65 14.86
C PRO A 39 26.06 13.04 14.12
N VAL A 40 24.91 13.70 14.26
CA VAL A 40 23.65 13.40 13.62
C VAL A 40 23.93 13.03 12.16
N PRO A 41 23.72 11.78 11.71
CA PRO A 41 23.59 11.54 10.30
C PRO A 41 22.32 12.29 9.94
N VAL A 42 22.47 13.45 9.30
CA VAL A 42 21.38 14.11 8.61
C VAL A 42 20.88 13.06 7.64
N VAL A 43 19.81 12.35 8.03
CA VAL A 43 19.01 11.56 7.12
C VAL A 43 18.38 12.62 6.22
N VAL A 44 19.16 13.04 5.22
CA VAL A 44 18.65 13.61 4.01
C VAL A 44 17.73 12.51 3.50
N LYS A 45 16.44 12.62 3.83
CA LYS A 45 15.40 11.88 3.13
C LYS A 45 15.59 12.29 1.69
N LYS A 46 16.42 11.56 0.95
CA LYS A 46 16.47 11.62 -0.50
C LYS A 46 15.02 11.42 -0.88
N LYS A 47 14.34 12.50 -1.26
CA LYS A 47 12.99 12.42 -1.82
C LYS A 47 13.18 11.56 -3.05
N THR A 48 12.92 10.26 -2.92
CA THR A 48 12.89 9.34 -4.02
C THR A 48 12.05 10.03 -5.07
N LYS A 49 12.66 10.32 -6.22
CA LYS A 49 12.01 11.11 -7.27
C LYS A 49 10.66 10.46 -7.52
N ASN A 50 9.60 11.20 -7.22
CA ASN A 50 8.26 10.66 -7.27
C ASN A 50 8.01 10.09 -8.68
N PRO A 51 7.62 8.81 -8.83
CA PRO A 51 7.46 8.18 -10.14
C PRO A 51 6.32 8.83 -10.95
N TYR A 52 5.45 9.60 -10.30
CA TYR A 52 4.37 10.35 -10.93
C TYR A 52 4.83 11.78 -11.27
N ALA A 53 4.72 12.16 -12.54
CA ALA A 53 5.18 13.46 -13.03
C ALA A 53 4.26 14.63 -12.62
N LEU A 54 2.96 14.38 -12.49
CA LEU A 54 1.94 15.41 -12.23
C LEU A 54 1.34 15.26 -10.82
N SER A 55 0.60 16.28 -10.38
CA SER A 55 -0.17 16.22 -9.15
C SER A 55 -1.43 15.35 -9.33
N THR A 56 -1.95 14.86 -8.20
CA THR A 56 -3.24 14.16 -8.15
C THR A 56 -4.35 14.97 -8.82
N SER A 57 -4.41 16.27 -8.56
CA SER A 57 -5.43 17.16 -9.14
C SER A 57 -5.33 17.24 -10.66
N THR A 58 -4.13 17.30 -11.22
CA THR A 58 -3.94 17.31 -12.67
C THR A 58 -4.42 16.02 -13.31
N TYR A 59 -4.10 14.86 -12.73
CA TYR A 59 -4.61 13.58 -13.22
C TYR A 59 -6.13 13.46 -13.10
N LEU A 60 -6.75 13.97 -12.02
CA LEU A 60 -8.20 13.99 -11.88
C LEU A 60 -8.88 14.90 -12.91
N ILE A 61 -8.27 16.05 -13.24
CA ILE A 61 -8.77 16.92 -14.31
C ILE A 61 -8.68 16.20 -15.66
N GLN A 62 -7.57 15.50 -15.93
CA GLN A 62 -7.43 14.68 -17.14
C GLN A 62 -8.51 13.60 -17.22
N ALA A 63 -8.75 12.88 -16.12
CA ALA A 63 -9.81 11.88 -16.04
C ALA A 63 -11.21 12.45 -16.27
N LYS A 64 -11.47 13.69 -15.86
CA LYS A 64 -12.75 14.37 -16.11
C LYS A 64 -12.94 14.74 -17.59
N ASN A 65 -11.85 15.05 -18.28
CA ASN A 65 -11.84 15.50 -19.67
C ASN A 65 -11.66 14.36 -20.69
N GLN A 66 -11.48 13.13 -20.22
CA GLN A 66 -11.25 11.94 -21.03
C GLN A 66 -12.39 10.95 -20.87
N GLU A 67 -12.47 9.99 -21.80
CA GLU A 67 -13.43 8.90 -21.78
C GLU A 67 -12.72 7.55 -21.96
N GLY A 68 -13.45 6.45 -21.68
CA GLY A 68 -12.95 5.09 -21.89
C GLY A 68 -11.63 4.78 -21.17
N SER A 69 -10.67 4.20 -21.90
CA SER A 69 -9.37 3.76 -21.38
C SER A 69 -8.50 4.90 -20.87
N GLU A 70 -8.54 6.07 -21.52
CA GLU A 70 -7.74 7.23 -21.10
C GLU A 70 -8.23 7.79 -19.77
N LYS A 71 -9.55 7.83 -19.56
CA LYS A 71 -10.13 8.16 -18.26
C LYS A 71 -9.68 7.19 -17.18
N GLN A 72 -9.73 5.88 -17.45
CA GLN A 72 -9.27 4.85 -16.50
C GLN A 72 -7.79 5.01 -16.16
N LYS A 73 -6.94 5.25 -17.16
CA LYS A 73 -5.50 5.49 -16.99
C LYS A 73 -5.24 6.72 -16.12
N SER A 74 -5.93 7.82 -16.37
CA SER A 74 -5.79 9.04 -15.57
C SER A 74 -6.26 8.85 -14.12
N LEU A 75 -7.33 8.08 -13.89
CA LEU A 75 -7.76 7.71 -12.53
C LEU A 75 -6.72 6.83 -11.81
N LEU A 76 -6.09 5.88 -12.51
CA LEU A 76 -5.02 5.05 -11.95
C LEU A 76 -3.79 5.89 -11.57
N LEU A 77 -3.38 6.83 -12.42
CA LEU A 77 -2.28 7.74 -12.11
C LEU A 77 -2.61 8.66 -10.92
N ALA A 78 -3.85 9.16 -10.85
CA ALA A 78 -4.32 9.93 -9.70
C ALA A 78 -4.29 9.10 -8.40
N ALA A 79 -4.79 7.86 -8.44
CA ALA A 79 -4.78 6.97 -7.29
C ALA A 79 -3.35 6.63 -6.85
N GLY A 80 -2.48 6.26 -7.80
CA GLY A 80 -1.09 5.94 -7.55
C GLY A 80 -0.32 7.11 -6.93
N ARG A 81 -0.51 8.33 -7.46
CA ARG A 81 0.05 9.56 -6.87
C ARG A 81 -0.43 9.76 -5.44
N THR A 82 -1.74 9.67 -5.21
CA THR A 82 -2.37 9.83 -3.89
C THR A 82 -1.85 8.81 -2.87
N ILE A 83 -1.67 7.56 -3.28
CA ILE A 83 -1.10 6.49 -2.45
C ILE A 83 0.37 6.76 -2.15
N SER A 84 1.15 7.22 -3.13
CA SER A 84 2.57 7.58 -2.94
C SER A 84 2.76 8.71 -1.90
N GLU A 85 1.74 9.55 -1.71
CA GLU A 85 1.70 10.62 -0.72
C GLU A 85 1.20 10.14 0.65
N GLY A 86 0.86 8.86 0.81
CA GLY A 86 0.38 8.25 2.05
C GLY A 86 -1.13 8.39 2.27
N GLN A 87 -1.89 8.89 1.29
CA GLN A 87 -3.32 9.12 1.39
C GLN A 87 -4.13 7.88 0.96
N TRP A 88 -3.93 6.76 1.65
CA TRP A 88 -4.50 5.45 1.29
C TRP A 88 -6.02 5.46 1.09
N ARG A 89 -6.78 6.14 1.98
CA ARG A 89 -8.25 6.20 1.89
C ARG A 89 -8.72 6.94 0.64
N GLN A 90 -8.05 8.03 0.29
CA GLN A 90 -8.37 8.81 -0.91
C GLN A 90 -7.96 8.06 -2.18
N GLY A 91 -6.79 7.40 -2.17
CA GLY A 91 -6.36 6.52 -3.25
C GLY A 91 -7.36 5.39 -3.53
N ALA A 92 -7.86 4.73 -2.48
CA ALA A 92 -8.90 3.70 -2.60
C ALA A 92 -10.22 4.25 -3.17
N ALA A 93 -10.63 5.45 -2.77
CA ALA A 93 -11.82 6.11 -3.31
C ALA A 93 -11.67 6.49 -4.80
N ILE A 94 -10.45 6.80 -5.25
CA ILE A 94 -10.17 7.05 -6.67
C ILE A 94 -10.15 5.72 -7.45
N LEU A 95 -9.56 4.66 -6.90
CA LEU A 95 -9.60 3.32 -7.50
C LEU A 95 -11.02 2.78 -7.63
N ALA A 96 -11.90 3.05 -6.67
CA ALA A 96 -13.31 2.65 -6.77
C ALA A 96 -14.04 3.30 -7.96
N GLN A 97 -13.51 4.39 -8.53
CA GLN A 97 -14.07 5.07 -9.71
C GLN A 97 -13.58 4.46 -11.03
N THR A 98 -12.57 3.58 -11.02
CA THR A 98 -12.20 2.84 -12.22
C THR A 98 -13.23 1.73 -12.42
N ALA A 99 -14.15 1.91 -13.37
CA ALA A 99 -14.98 0.81 -13.89
C ALA A 99 -14.09 -0.33 -14.40
N ASP A 100 -14.64 -1.55 -14.53
CA ASP A 100 -13.94 -2.76 -14.97
C ASP A 100 -12.79 -2.43 -15.93
N LEU A 101 -11.56 -2.60 -15.43
CA LEU A 101 -10.35 -2.21 -16.15
C LEU A 101 -10.42 -2.86 -17.52
N THR A 102 -10.25 -2.06 -18.58
CA THR A 102 -10.16 -2.60 -19.95
C THR A 102 -9.10 -3.72 -19.97
N PRO A 103 -9.27 -4.80 -20.74
CA PRO A 103 -8.38 -5.96 -20.73
C PRO A 103 -6.89 -5.60 -20.86
N ALA A 104 -6.58 -4.54 -21.62
CA ALA A 104 -5.23 -4.02 -21.79
C ALA A 104 -4.56 -3.52 -20.50
N LEU A 105 -5.35 -3.02 -19.53
CA LEU A 105 -4.89 -2.58 -18.21
C LEU A 105 -4.90 -3.71 -17.18
N MET A 106 -5.67 -4.79 -17.41
CA MET A 106 -5.58 -6.00 -16.59
C MET A 106 -4.26 -6.73 -16.81
N ASP A 107 -3.70 -6.68 -18.03
CA ASP A 107 -2.49 -7.40 -18.41
C ASP A 107 -1.21 -6.82 -17.77
N GLU A 108 -1.20 -5.51 -17.47
CA GLU A 108 -0.08 -4.85 -16.75
C GLU A 108 0.08 -5.37 -15.30
N LYS A 109 -0.94 -6.05 -14.76
CA LYS A 109 -0.89 -6.68 -13.42
C LYS A 109 -0.01 -7.95 -13.38
N ILE A 110 0.28 -8.57 -14.53
CA ILE A 110 0.92 -9.91 -14.59
C ILE A 110 2.44 -9.82 -14.71
N PHE A 111 3.01 -8.63 -14.97
CA PHE A 111 4.46 -8.47 -15.24
C PHE A 111 5.31 -7.89 -14.11
N TYR A 112 4.80 -7.83 -12.87
CA TYR A 112 5.60 -7.49 -11.67
C TYR A 112 5.37 -8.47 -10.52
#